data_AF-U9TAS4-F1
#
_entry.id   AF-U9TAS4-F1
#
_cell.length_a   1.000
_cell.length_b   1.000
_cell.length_c   1.000
_cell.angle_alpha   90.00
_cell.angle_beta   90.00
_cell.angle_gamma   90.00
#
_symmetry.space_group_name_H-M   'P 1'
#
loop_
_entity.id
_entity.type
_entity.pdbx_description
1 polymer ?
#
loop_
_entity_poly.entity_id
_entity_poly.type
_entity_poly.pdbx_seq_one_letter_code
_entity_poly.pdbx_strand_id
1 'polypeptide(L)'
;MICDIPESINIDFYAGKVCIGLKDPIFQPSSPLRHATELYSILLEEQLVDKPVLCLYTDGGPDHRCTYARVQLSYICLFLALDLDYFVAVQTPPQHSWKNPVEHIMSILNLGLQSVGLMRAEMNDESEKLISKCGTMNEIRKIAMENPTLKEDLIDSLQSPISSEIEMEKFWETIQLVDDSVTHEDHTAEHIKQRLFLQEFIEHCCTARHYSFTIKKCGESTCTICRLPCCLPEDFEQLHRLLDPVPGDDLHYKSFEELYGKQTTEDHRPSLKNVKKTKEKMKTTKVKHTMPFCPSAVHAKNVGITVSCVECEKPCLLFSAKKLSEKDKTILQGFLDTILYTCGMSFYNTYDLAIAIPPKQDICDDITEDNGEDDQENMEKEDASNNDEQNEPEDLDNRNEEFEIDIDKELDNATEDSIYELFSRVFVNDSWSCSSPIEKPYYSAGIYPDVCIECGSLDVNRVTKDEHPHCSGCNSDTIVSKKRLKWKQGGSLL
;
A
#
# COMPACT_ATOMS: atom_id res chain seq x y z
N MET A 1 -9.26 -22.16 -10.03
CA MET A 1 -8.97 -23.61 -10.16
C MET A 1 -9.65 -24.31 -9.00
N ILE A 2 -10.34 -25.40 -9.29
CA ILE A 2 -10.91 -26.32 -8.31
C ILE A 2 -9.99 -27.53 -8.28
N CYS A 3 -9.30 -27.77 -7.17
CA CYS A 3 -8.33 -28.86 -7.08
C CYS A 3 -9.03 -30.19 -6.80
N ASP A 4 -8.57 -31.27 -7.44
CA ASP A 4 -8.93 -32.62 -7.05
C ASP A 4 -8.28 -32.91 -5.68
N ILE A 5 -9.05 -33.33 -4.68
CA ILE A 5 -8.52 -33.65 -3.35
C ILE A 5 -8.00 -35.10 -3.38
N PRO A 6 -6.68 -35.34 -3.21
CA PRO A 6 -6.13 -36.69 -3.25
C PRO A 6 -6.41 -37.47 -1.97
N GLU A 7 -6.47 -38.80 -2.08
CA GLU A 7 -6.61 -39.74 -0.95
C GLU A 7 -5.44 -39.72 0.05
N SER A 8 -4.32 -39.05 -0.28
CA SER A 8 -3.16 -38.93 0.61
C SER A 8 -2.43 -37.61 0.41
N ILE A 9 -2.00 -37.00 1.52
CA ILE A 9 -1.19 -35.76 1.58
C ILE A 9 0.15 -35.84 0.83
N ASN A 10 0.61 -37.04 0.47
CA ASN A 10 1.85 -37.26 -0.28
C ASN A 10 1.67 -37.19 -1.82
N ILE A 11 0.43 -37.05 -2.29
CA ILE A 11 0.07 -36.93 -3.71
C ILE A 11 -0.03 -35.44 -4.08
N ASP A 12 0.03 -35.15 -5.37
CA ASP A 12 -0.08 -33.79 -5.88
C ASP A 12 -1.48 -33.18 -5.69
N PHE A 13 -1.53 -31.88 -5.35
CA PHE A 13 -2.73 -31.06 -5.23
C PHE A 13 -2.89 -30.08 -6.43
N TYR A 14 -1.99 -30.14 -7.42
CA TYR A 14 -2.06 -29.35 -8.66
C TYR A 14 -2.86 -30.04 -9.78
N ALA A 15 -3.58 -31.14 -9.49
CA ALA A 15 -4.61 -31.69 -10.36
C ALA A 15 -5.97 -30.99 -10.13
N GLY A 16 -6.82 -30.91 -11.16
CA GLY A 16 -8.18 -30.35 -11.04
C GLY A 16 -8.64 -29.51 -12.24
N LYS A 17 -9.80 -28.86 -12.09
CA LYS A 17 -10.46 -28.07 -13.14
C LYS A 17 -10.05 -26.60 -13.10
N VAL A 18 -9.82 -26.01 -14.27
CA VAL A 18 -9.37 -24.62 -14.43
C VAL A 18 -10.44 -23.81 -15.17
N CYS A 19 -11.24 -23.06 -14.41
CA CYS A 19 -12.16 -22.05 -14.95
C CYS A 19 -11.41 -20.72 -15.16
N ILE A 20 -11.68 -20.02 -16.26
CA ILE A 20 -11.02 -18.76 -16.63
C ILE A 20 -12.11 -17.76 -16.99
N GLY A 21 -12.20 -16.65 -16.25
CA GLY A 21 -13.05 -15.52 -16.58
C GLY A 21 -12.28 -14.43 -17.32
N LEU A 22 -12.79 -13.98 -18.46
CA LEU A 22 -12.40 -12.70 -19.07
C LEU A 22 -13.33 -11.61 -18.52
N LYS A 23 -12.79 -10.41 -18.30
CA LYS A 23 -13.54 -9.26 -17.78
C LYS A 23 -13.10 -7.98 -18.46
N ASP A 24 -14.03 -7.07 -18.65
CA ASP A 24 -13.72 -5.70 -19.04
C ASP A 24 -13.53 -4.78 -17.81
N PRO A 25 -12.37 -4.13 -17.64
CA PRO A 25 -12.16 -3.20 -16.53
C PRO A 25 -12.99 -1.92 -16.63
N ILE A 26 -13.58 -1.56 -17.79
CA ILE A 26 -14.39 -0.35 -17.97
C ILE A 26 -15.68 -0.46 -17.14
N PHE A 27 -16.49 -1.51 -17.33
CA PHE A 27 -17.78 -1.70 -16.66
C PHE A 27 -17.83 -2.88 -15.67
N GLN A 28 -16.82 -3.76 -15.62
CA GLN A 28 -16.75 -4.89 -14.67
C GLN A 28 -15.54 -4.74 -13.72
N PRO A 29 -15.47 -3.66 -12.91
CA PRO A 29 -14.33 -3.41 -12.03
C PRO A 29 -14.16 -4.52 -10.99
N SER A 30 -12.89 -4.83 -10.68
CA SER A 30 -12.50 -5.79 -9.65
C SER A 30 -12.98 -5.34 -8.27
N SER A 31 -13.63 -6.24 -7.53
CA SER A 31 -13.99 -6.03 -6.12
C SER A 31 -14.08 -7.37 -5.38
N PRO A 32 -13.91 -7.40 -4.05
CA PRO A 32 -14.01 -8.64 -3.27
C PRO A 32 -15.37 -9.33 -3.44
N LEU A 33 -16.45 -8.54 -3.43
CA LEU A 33 -17.82 -9.00 -3.62
C LEU A 33 -18.01 -9.63 -5.01
N ARG A 34 -17.50 -8.99 -6.07
CA ARG A 34 -17.57 -9.53 -7.44
C ARG A 34 -16.87 -10.89 -7.54
N HIS A 35 -15.65 -11.02 -7.02
CA HIS A 35 -14.92 -12.29 -7.04
C HIS A 35 -15.61 -13.39 -6.20
N ALA A 36 -16.28 -13.03 -5.10
CA ALA A 36 -17.05 -13.98 -4.30
C ALA A 36 -18.34 -14.43 -5.01
N THR A 37 -19.05 -13.52 -5.69
CA THR A 37 -20.25 -13.82 -6.49
C THR A 37 -19.91 -14.72 -7.68
N GLU A 38 -18.82 -14.43 -8.41
CA GLU A 38 -18.37 -15.25 -9.53
C GLU A 38 -17.90 -16.64 -9.08
N LEU A 39 -17.22 -16.74 -7.93
CA LEU A 39 -16.85 -18.03 -7.35
C LEU A 39 -18.09 -18.84 -6.96
N TYR A 40 -19.13 -18.18 -6.45
CA TYR A 40 -20.42 -18.81 -6.16
C TYR A 40 -21.12 -19.31 -7.45
N SER A 41 -21.16 -18.52 -8.53
CA SER A 41 -21.65 -18.97 -9.85
C SER A 41 -20.89 -20.20 -10.36
N ILE A 42 -19.56 -20.19 -10.28
CA ILE A 42 -18.72 -21.34 -10.69
C ILE A 42 -19.02 -22.58 -9.82
N LEU A 43 -19.19 -22.43 -8.50
CA LEU A 43 -19.52 -23.56 -7.62
C LEU A 43 -20.93 -24.11 -7.87
N LEU A 44 -21.88 -23.29 -8.33
CA LEU A 44 -23.19 -23.72 -8.83
C LEU A 44 -23.08 -24.52 -10.13
N GLU A 45 -22.38 -24.00 -11.14
CA GLU A 45 -22.18 -24.67 -12.44
C GLU A 45 -21.51 -26.04 -12.31
N GLU A 46 -20.52 -26.16 -11.41
CA GLU A 46 -19.80 -27.40 -11.14
C GLU A 46 -20.52 -28.34 -10.15
N GLN A 47 -21.72 -27.97 -9.66
CA GLN A 47 -22.53 -28.76 -8.73
C GLN A 47 -21.81 -29.06 -7.39
N LEU A 48 -21.07 -28.06 -6.88
CA LEU A 48 -20.27 -28.15 -5.66
C LEU A 48 -20.90 -27.45 -4.44
N VAL A 49 -22.16 -27.01 -4.54
CA VAL A 49 -22.86 -26.31 -3.46
C VAL A 49 -23.24 -27.21 -2.28
N ASP A 50 -23.41 -28.51 -2.49
CA ASP A 50 -23.69 -29.49 -1.42
C ASP A 50 -22.43 -29.85 -0.59
N LYS A 51 -21.37 -29.03 -0.63
CA LYS A 51 -20.10 -29.26 0.08
C LYS A 51 -20.04 -28.36 1.33
N PRO A 52 -20.13 -28.92 2.56
CA PRO A 52 -20.15 -28.13 3.79
C PRO A 52 -18.80 -27.47 4.16
N VAL A 53 -17.73 -27.71 3.39
CA VAL A 53 -16.39 -27.19 3.66
C VAL A 53 -15.79 -26.58 2.39
N LEU A 54 -15.36 -25.31 2.46
CA LEU A 54 -14.68 -24.62 1.36
C LEU A 54 -13.31 -24.06 1.81
N CYS A 55 -12.25 -24.50 1.13
CA CYS A 55 -10.87 -24.06 1.34
C CYS A 55 -10.39 -23.22 0.15
N LEU A 56 -10.42 -21.90 0.28
CA LEU A 56 -10.04 -20.94 -0.76
C LEU A 56 -8.57 -20.51 -0.60
N TYR A 57 -7.72 -20.87 -1.56
CA TYR A 57 -6.33 -20.38 -1.61
C TYR A 57 -6.19 -19.20 -2.57
N THR A 58 -5.48 -18.15 -2.13
CA THR A 58 -5.31 -16.89 -2.87
C THR A 58 -3.86 -16.40 -2.88
N ASP A 59 -3.56 -15.52 -3.84
CA ASP A 59 -2.28 -14.83 -3.98
C ASP A 59 -2.02 -13.78 -2.88
N GLY A 60 -3.08 -13.27 -2.24
CA GLY A 60 -3.04 -12.19 -1.26
C GLY A 60 -3.20 -10.78 -1.85
N GLY A 61 -3.67 -10.66 -3.10
CA GLY A 61 -3.95 -9.38 -3.75
C GLY A 61 -4.98 -8.50 -3.00
N PRO A 62 -5.11 -7.20 -3.35
CA PRO A 62 -5.90 -6.24 -2.56
C PRO A 62 -7.37 -6.63 -2.32
N ASP A 63 -7.98 -7.37 -3.24
CA ASP A 63 -9.38 -7.83 -3.16
C ASP A 63 -9.53 -9.23 -2.49
N HIS A 64 -8.42 -9.91 -2.20
CA HIS A 64 -8.36 -11.16 -1.44
C HIS A 64 -7.70 -10.99 -0.06
N ARG A 65 -7.37 -9.74 0.31
CA ARG A 65 -6.63 -9.42 1.53
C ARG A 65 -7.47 -9.66 2.79
N CYS A 66 -7.25 -10.81 3.45
CA CYS A 66 -7.98 -11.27 4.65
C CYS A 66 -7.99 -10.29 5.83
N THR A 67 -7.11 -9.28 5.85
CA THR A 67 -7.09 -8.21 6.88
C THR A 67 -7.94 -6.98 6.53
N TYR A 68 -8.73 -6.99 5.45
CA TYR A 68 -9.59 -5.88 5.03
C TYR A 68 -11.06 -6.22 5.27
N ALA A 69 -11.79 -5.32 5.95
CA ALA A 69 -13.24 -5.42 6.23
C ALA A 69 -14.06 -5.89 5.02
N ARG A 70 -14.02 -5.11 3.92
CA ARG A 70 -14.71 -5.44 2.65
C ARG A 70 -14.44 -6.86 2.09
N VAL A 71 -13.29 -7.48 2.40
CA VAL A 71 -12.96 -8.84 1.97
C VAL A 71 -13.59 -9.87 2.92
N GLN A 72 -13.49 -9.62 4.23
CA GLN A 72 -14.12 -10.46 5.25
C GLN A 72 -15.65 -10.52 5.05
N LEU A 73 -16.29 -9.39 4.75
CA LEU A 73 -17.73 -9.34 4.44
C LEU A 73 -18.07 -10.16 3.20
N SER A 74 -17.32 -10.05 2.10
CA SER A 74 -17.55 -10.88 0.90
C SER A 74 -17.37 -12.39 1.15
N TYR A 75 -16.52 -12.79 2.10
CA TYR A 75 -16.37 -14.18 2.53
C TYR A 75 -17.49 -14.63 3.48
N ILE A 76 -18.08 -13.72 4.27
CA ILE A 76 -19.29 -13.99 5.06
C ILE A 76 -20.49 -14.20 4.13
N CYS A 77 -20.70 -13.34 3.12
CA CYS A 77 -21.71 -13.56 2.07
C CYS A 77 -21.54 -14.95 1.42
N LEU A 78 -20.33 -15.32 1.00
CA LEU A 78 -20.04 -16.62 0.39
C LEU A 78 -20.34 -17.81 1.31
N PHE A 79 -20.01 -17.69 2.60
CA PHE A 79 -20.30 -18.72 3.61
C PHE A 79 -21.79 -18.90 3.86
N LEU A 80 -22.56 -17.79 3.90
CA LEU A 80 -24.01 -17.81 4.08
C LEU A 80 -24.75 -18.29 2.83
N ALA A 81 -24.30 -17.89 1.63
CA ALA A 81 -24.87 -18.29 0.34
C ALA A 81 -24.76 -19.80 0.08
N LEU A 82 -23.70 -20.45 0.60
CA LEU A 82 -23.42 -21.87 0.46
C LEU A 82 -23.79 -22.69 1.73
N ASP A 83 -24.38 -22.07 2.76
CA ASP A 83 -24.66 -22.64 4.10
C ASP A 83 -23.51 -23.50 4.69
N LEU A 84 -22.27 -23.04 4.51
CA LEU A 84 -21.07 -23.80 4.87
C LEU A 84 -20.97 -24.02 6.39
N ASP A 85 -20.40 -25.15 6.78
CA ASP A 85 -20.04 -25.43 8.16
C ASP A 85 -18.65 -24.89 8.51
N TYR A 86 -17.75 -24.89 7.52
CA TYR A 86 -16.38 -24.41 7.64
C TYR A 86 -15.93 -23.74 6.34
N PHE A 87 -15.59 -22.45 6.41
CA PHE A 87 -14.90 -21.72 5.35
C PHE A 87 -13.50 -21.34 5.83
N VAL A 88 -12.49 -21.46 4.95
CA VAL A 88 -11.20 -20.81 5.17
C VAL A 88 -10.65 -20.19 3.89
N ALA A 89 -10.41 -18.89 3.93
CA ALA A 89 -9.52 -18.22 2.99
C ALA A 89 -8.08 -18.29 3.51
N VAL A 90 -7.13 -18.65 2.65
CA VAL A 90 -5.70 -18.79 2.95
C VAL A 90 -4.87 -18.01 1.93
N GLN A 91 -3.75 -17.44 2.38
CA GLN A 91 -2.82 -16.69 1.54
C GLN A 91 -1.41 -17.26 1.56
N THR A 92 -0.77 -17.14 0.39
CA THR A 92 0.67 -16.92 0.22
C THR A 92 1.38 -16.12 1.32
N PRO A 93 2.19 -16.67 2.25
CA PRO A 93 3.17 -15.83 2.94
C PRO A 93 4.14 -15.22 1.91
N PRO A 94 4.60 -13.96 2.07
CA PRO A 94 5.49 -13.33 1.11
C PRO A 94 6.74 -14.17 0.84
N GLN A 95 7.18 -14.21 -0.43
CA GLN A 95 8.28 -15.05 -0.93
C GLN A 95 7.98 -16.56 -1.00
N HIS A 96 6.76 -17.00 -0.71
CA HIS A 96 6.32 -18.40 -0.83
C HIS A 96 5.30 -18.66 -1.97
N SER A 97 5.18 -17.76 -2.95
CA SER A 97 4.27 -17.91 -4.11
C SER A 97 4.47 -19.22 -4.89
N TRP A 98 5.68 -19.78 -4.90
CA TRP A 98 5.98 -21.11 -5.47
C TRP A 98 5.19 -22.28 -4.85
N LYS A 99 4.51 -22.07 -3.71
CA LYS A 99 3.56 -23.03 -3.10
C LYS A 99 2.09 -22.77 -3.45
N ASN A 100 1.75 -21.67 -4.11
CA ASN A 100 0.38 -21.33 -4.46
C ASN A 100 -0.04 -22.09 -5.73
N PRO A 101 -1.08 -22.95 -5.71
CA PRO A 101 -1.56 -23.64 -6.91
C PRO A 101 -1.89 -22.69 -8.08
N VAL A 102 -2.38 -21.48 -7.78
CA VAL A 102 -2.75 -20.47 -8.78
C VAL A 102 -1.53 -20.02 -9.61
N GLU A 103 -0.37 -19.84 -8.98
CA GLU A 103 0.85 -19.37 -9.64
C GLU A 103 1.39 -20.40 -10.66
N HIS A 104 1.24 -21.70 -10.36
CA HIS A 104 1.63 -22.78 -11.27
C HIS A 104 0.76 -22.79 -12.53
N ILE A 105 -0.57 -22.77 -12.39
CA ILE A 105 -1.47 -22.76 -13.55
C ILE A 105 -1.35 -21.48 -14.37
N MET A 106 -1.17 -20.31 -13.72
CA MET A 106 -0.92 -19.05 -14.43
C MET A 106 0.32 -19.12 -15.33
N SER A 107 1.37 -19.85 -14.94
CA SER A 107 2.55 -20.03 -15.79
C SER A 107 2.24 -20.80 -17.08
N ILE A 108 1.33 -21.77 -17.03
CA ILE A 108 0.89 -22.56 -18.19
C ILE A 108 -0.03 -21.72 -19.08
N LEU A 109 -0.98 -20.99 -18.48
CA LEU A 109 -1.89 -20.10 -19.21
C LEU A 109 -1.12 -18.98 -19.94
N ASN A 110 -0.10 -18.40 -19.31
CA ASN A 110 0.75 -17.38 -19.94
C ASN A 110 1.52 -17.90 -21.16
N LEU A 111 1.85 -19.20 -21.21
CA LEU A 111 2.46 -19.83 -22.38
C LEU A 111 1.41 -20.15 -23.46
N GLY A 112 0.24 -20.67 -23.07
CA GLY A 112 -0.85 -20.99 -24.01
C GLY A 112 -1.50 -19.76 -24.65
N LEU A 113 -1.52 -18.63 -23.95
CA LEU A 113 -2.00 -17.34 -24.42
C LEU A 113 -0.89 -16.46 -25.01
N GLN A 114 0.35 -16.95 -25.13
CA GLN A 114 1.44 -16.18 -25.72
C GLN A 114 1.11 -15.81 -27.17
N SER A 115 1.16 -14.51 -27.48
CA SER A 115 0.78 -13.94 -28.79
C SER A 115 -0.69 -14.12 -29.18
N VAL A 116 -1.58 -14.49 -28.25
CA VAL A 116 -3.04 -14.43 -28.45
C VAL A 116 -3.53 -13.00 -28.20
N GLY A 117 -4.16 -12.40 -29.21
CA GLY A 117 -4.90 -11.14 -29.06
C GLY A 117 -6.38 -11.42 -28.79
N LEU A 118 -6.97 -10.74 -27.82
CA LEU A 118 -8.42 -10.73 -27.61
C LEU A 118 -9.04 -9.57 -28.39
N MET A 119 -10.17 -9.82 -29.04
CA MET A 119 -10.95 -8.83 -29.75
C MET A 119 -12.43 -9.03 -29.40
N ARG A 120 -13.12 -7.94 -29.04
CA ARG A 120 -14.58 -7.92 -28.92
C ARG A 120 -15.25 -8.05 -30.29
N ALA A 121 -16.53 -8.36 -30.31
CA ALA A 121 -17.34 -8.19 -31.51
C ALA A 121 -17.41 -6.71 -31.93
N GLU A 122 -17.70 -6.47 -33.20
CA GLU A 122 -18.03 -5.13 -33.71
C GLU A 122 -19.44 -4.76 -33.20
N MET A 123 -19.57 -3.55 -32.64
CA MET A 123 -20.84 -3.01 -32.13
C MET A 123 -21.64 -2.36 -33.26
N ASN A 124 -22.75 -1.71 -32.94
CA ASN A 124 -23.42 -0.86 -33.92
C ASN A 124 -22.56 0.36 -34.33
N ASP A 125 -22.89 0.86 -35.53
CA ASP A 125 -22.22 1.94 -36.24
C ASP A 125 -22.09 3.25 -35.43
N GLU A 126 -22.95 3.49 -34.43
CA GLU A 126 -22.94 4.71 -33.62
C GLU A 126 -22.03 4.55 -32.39
N SER A 127 -22.15 3.44 -31.67
CA SER A 127 -21.30 3.11 -30.53
C SER A 127 -19.82 2.94 -30.91
N GLU A 128 -19.51 2.41 -32.10
CA GLU A 128 -18.13 2.43 -32.65
C GLU A 128 -17.61 3.86 -32.86
N LYS A 129 -18.46 4.75 -33.38
CA LYS A 129 -18.14 6.19 -33.57
C LYS A 129 -18.09 6.97 -32.26
N LEU A 130 -18.57 6.40 -31.15
CA LEU A 130 -18.37 6.95 -29.80
C LEU A 130 -17.04 6.47 -29.22
N ILE A 131 -16.77 5.15 -29.18
CA ILE A 131 -15.50 4.62 -28.63
C ILE A 131 -14.27 5.12 -29.41
N SER A 132 -14.34 5.23 -30.74
CA SER A 132 -13.23 5.74 -31.56
C SER A 132 -12.81 7.19 -31.27
N LYS A 133 -13.56 7.92 -30.44
CA LYS A 133 -13.22 9.27 -29.97
C LYS A 133 -12.65 9.29 -28.54
N CYS A 134 -12.70 8.17 -27.81
CA CYS A 134 -12.18 8.05 -26.45
C CYS A 134 -10.71 7.63 -26.45
N GLY A 135 -9.87 8.36 -25.72
CA GLY A 135 -8.51 7.99 -25.38
C GLY A 135 -8.39 7.20 -24.07
N THR A 136 -9.37 7.28 -23.16
CA THR A 136 -9.31 6.59 -21.86
C THR A 136 -10.58 5.84 -21.46
N MET A 137 -10.43 4.84 -20.58
CA MET A 137 -11.54 4.11 -19.95
C MET A 137 -12.52 5.04 -19.20
N ASN A 138 -12.03 6.16 -18.66
CA ASN A 138 -12.88 7.12 -17.95
C ASN A 138 -13.74 7.95 -18.90
N GLU A 139 -13.25 8.28 -20.09
CA GLU A 139 -14.07 8.89 -21.15
C GLU A 139 -15.15 7.92 -21.64
N ILE A 140 -14.83 6.64 -21.84
CA ILE A 140 -15.83 5.62 -22.25
C ILE A 140 -16.94 5.51 -21.19
N ARG A 141 -16.59 5.44 -19.90
CA ARG A 141 -17.56 5.48 -18.79
C ARG A 141 -18.43 6.73 -18.83
N LYS A 142 -17.83 7.91 -19.05
CA LYS A 142 -18.57 9.18 -19.08
C LYS A 142 -19.55 9.24 -20.27
N ILE A 143 -19.11 8.89 -21.47
CA ILE A 143 -19.98 8.87 -22.65
C ILE A 143 -21.11 7.83 -22.49
N ALA A 144 -20.86 6.70 -21.83
CA ALA A 144 -21.89 5.70 -21.52
C ALA A 144 -22.86 6.13 -20.40
N MET A 145 -22.46 7.01 -19.48
CA MET A 145 -23.41 7.68 -18.56
C MET A 145 -24.33 8.65 -19.31
N GLU A 146 -23.82 9.31 -20.35
CA GLU A 146 -24.59 10.22 -21.22
C GLU A 146 -25.43 9.43 -22.27
N ASN A 147 -25.02 8.21 -22.62
CA ASN A 147 -25.62 7.35 -23.66
C ASN A 147 -25.67 5.88 -23.19
N PRO A 148 -26.69 5.45 -22.42
CA PRO A 148 -26.72 4.12 -21.79
C PRO A 148 -26.54 2.93 -22.74
N THR A 149 -27.04 3.04 -23.98
CA THR A 149 -26.89 2.04 -25.04
C THR A 149 -25.42 1.64 -25.28
N LEU A 150 -24.46 2.56 -25.09
CA LEU A 150 -23.03 2.27 -25.20
C LEU A 150 -22.53 1.31 -24.10
N LYS A 151 -23.13 1.30 -22.90
CA LYS A 151 -22.83 0.30 -21.86
C LYS A 151 -23.32 -1.09 -22.31
N GLU A 152 -24.53 -1.13 -22.85
CA GLU A 152 -25.21 -2.36 -23.31
C GLU A 152 -24.47 -2.98 -24.51
N ASP A 153 -24.25 -2.20 -25.58
CA ASP A 153 -23.49 -2.60 -26.77
C ASP A 153 -22.10 -3.17 -26.41
N LEU A 154 -21.38 -2.50 -25.50
CA LEU A 154 -20.02 -2.92 -25.15
C LEU A 154 -20.03 -4.22 -24.34
N ILE A 155 -20.97 -4.40 -23.41
CA ILE A 155 -21.14 -5.65 -22.66
C ILE A 155 -21.51 -6.79 -23.61
N ASP A 156 -22.49 -6.60 -24.49
CA ASP A 156 -22.90 -7.64 -25.44
C ASP A 156 -21.77 -8.01 -26.41
N SER A 157 -20.97 -7.03 -26.85
CA SER A 157 -19.80 -7.27 -27.72
C SER A 157 -18.69 -8.12 -27.08
N LEU A 158 -18.68 -8.20 -25.75
CA LEU A 158 -17.70 -8.93 -24.94
C LEU A 158 -18.21 -10.26 -24.38
N GLN A 159 -19.48 -10.60 -24.66
CA GLN A 159 -20.29 -11.62 -23.97
C GLN A 159 -20.70 -11.22 -22.54
N SER A 160 -21.87 -11.73 -22.13
CA SER A 160 -22.49 -11.42 -20.84
C SER A 160 -21.59 -11.82 -19.65
N PRO A 161 -21.54 -11.02 -18.56
CA PRO A 161 -20.69 -11.30 -17.40
C PRO A 161 -21.14 -12.55 -16.63
N ILE A 162 -20.17 -13.24 -16.00
CA ILE A 162 -20.37 -14.37 -15.07
C ILE A 162 -21.16 -13.96 -13.80
N SER A 163 -21.22 -12.65 -13.51
CA SER A 163 -22.08 -12.08 -12.47
C SER A 163 -22.53 -10.67 -12.87
N SER A 164 -23.83 -10.54 -13.10
CA SER A 164 -24.51 -9.26 -13.31
C SER A 164 -24.54 -8.41 -12.03
N GLU A 165 -24.87 -7.13 -12.18
CA GLU A 165 -25.04 -6.19 -11.04
C GLU A 165 -26.15 -6.70 -10.09
N ILE A 166 -27.26 -7.22 -10.64
CA ILE A 166 -28.41 -7.78 -9.90
C ILE A 166 -28.04 -9.05 -9.12
N GLU A 167 -27.13 -9.88 -9.64
CA GLU A 167 -26.65 -11.08 -8.92
C GLU A 167 -25.70 -10.71 -7.79
N MET A 168 -24.88 -9.67 -7.97
CA MET A 168 -24.04 -9.13 -6.89
C MET A 168 -24.86 -8.49 -5.76
N GLU A 169 -25.97 -7.81 -6.10
CA GLU A 169 -26.92 -7.27 -5.11
C GLU A 169 -27.54 -8.41 -4.28
N LYS A 170 -28.15 -9.41 -4.93
CA LYS A 170 -28.73 -10.59 -4.25
C LYS A 170 -27.71 -11.39 -3.44
N PHE A 171 -26.47 -11.45 -3.91
CA PHE A 171 -25.38 -12.10 -3.18
C PHE A 171 -24.94 -11.28 -1.95
N TRP A 172 -25.02 -9.95 -2.01
CA TRP A 172 -24.82 -9.09 -0.85
C TRP A 172 -25.95 -9.22 0.17
N GLU A 173 -27.22 -9.25 -0.27
CA GLU A 173 -28.42 -9.42 0.59
C GLU A 173 -28.30 -10.63 1.54
N THR A 174 -27.50 -11.65 1.20
CA THR A 174 -27.22 -12.79 2.10
C THR A 174 -26.65 -12.38 3.46
N ILE A 175 -25.98 -11.22 3.60
CA ILE A 175 -25.46 -10.73 4.89
C ILE A 175 -26.58 -10.24 5.83
N GLN A 176 -27.76 -9.91 5.29
CA GLN A 176 -28.95 -9.54 6.08
C GLN A 176 -29.54 -10.74 6.83
N LEU A 177 -29.08 -11.96 6.54
CA LEU A 177 -29.35 -13.15 7.37
C LEU A 177 -28.63 -13.11 8.74
N VAL A 178 -27.68 -12.18 8.91
CA VAL A 178 -26.92 -11.95 10.16
C VAL A 178 -27.25 -10.59 10.78
N ASP A 179 -27.29 -9.53 9.98
CA ASP A 179 -27.60 -8.16 10.45
C ASP A 179 -28.29 -7.38 9.33
N ASP A 180 -29.60 -7.12 9.50
CA ASP A 180 -30.45 -6.47 8.50
C ASP A 180 -30.18 -4.97 8.35
N SER A 181 -29.39 -4.37 9.26
CA SER A 181 -29.00 -2.96 9.18
C SER A 181 -27.81 -2.70 8.25
N VAL A 182 -27.16 -3.75 7.73
CA VAL A 182 -25.94 -3.67 6.92
C VAL A 182 -26.20 -3.14 5.51
N THR A 183 -25.44 -2.12 5.11
CA THR A 183 -25.54 -1.46 3.80
C THR A 183 -24.24 -1.56 2.99
N HIS A 184 -24.29 -1.27 1.69
CA HIS A 184 -23.08 -1.19 0.85
C HIS A 184 -22.06 -0.12 1.30
N GLU A 185 -22.43 0.78 2.21
CA GLU A 185 -21.52 1.76 2.80
C GLU A 185 -20.66 1.18 3.93
N ASP A 186 -20.96 -0.02 4.44
CA ASP A 186 -20.25 -0.66 5.57
C ASP A 186 -18.92 -1.32 5.17
N HIS A 187 -18.06 -0.58 4.47
CA HIS A 187 -16.79 -1.08 3.93
C HIS A 187 -15.58 -0.91 4.87
N THR A 188 -15.75 -0.25 6.03
CA THR A 188 -14.68 0.02 7.01
C THR A 188 -14.81 -0.82 8.28
N ALA A 189 -13.70 -1.00 9.00
CA ALA A 189 -13.70 -1.68 10.30
C ALA A 189 -14.37 -0.87 11.42
N GLU A 190 -14.69 0.41 11.21
CA GLU A 190 -15.46 1.21 12.17
C GLU A 190 -16.96 1.04 11.93
N HIS A 191 -17.39 0.96 10.67
CA HIS A 191 -18.79 0.72 10.33
C HIS A 191 -19.24 -0.66 10.84
N ILE A 192 -18.40 -1.70 10.68
CA ILE A 192 -18.67 -3.03 11.23
C ILE A 192 -18.95 -3.02 12.75
N LYS A 193 -18.26 -2.18 13.54
CA LYS A 193 -18.52 -2.10 15.01
C LYS A 193 -19.87 -1.45 15.35
N GLN A 194 -20.45 -0.70 14.42
CA GLN A 194 -21.76 -0.06 14.58
C GLN A 194 -22.90 -1.06 14.27
N ARG A 195 -22.57 -2.21 13.66
CA ARG A 195 -23.47 -3.31 13.31
C ARG A 195 -23.37 -4.40 14.37
N LEU A 196 -24.21 -4.32 15.41
CA LEU A 196 -24.05 -5.13 16.62
C LEU A 196 -24.16 -6.64 16.36
N PHE A 197 -25.10 -7.09 15.52
CA PHE A 197 -25.30 -8.52 15.25
C PHE A 197 -24.21 -9.05 14.32
N LEU A 198 -23.76 -8.24 13.36
CA LEU A 198 -22.60 -8.55 12.52
C LEU A 198 -21.32 -8.68 13.36
N GLN A 199 -21.08 -7.80 14.33
CA GLN A 199 -19.95 -7.91 15.25
C GLN A 199 -20.06 -9.17 16.12
N GLU A 200 -21.23 -9.47 16.69
CA GLU A 200 -21.47 -10.70 17.47
C GLU A 200 -21.19 -11.96 16.63
N PHE A 201 -21.64 -12.01 15.37
CA PHE A 201 -21.33 -13.10 14.44
C PHE A 201 -19.84 -13.21 14.13
N ILE A 202 -19.13 -12.09 13.95
CA ILE A 202 -17.68 -12.08 13.70
C ILE A 202 -16.91 -12.59 14.93
N GLU A 203 -17.31 -12.21 16.14
CA GLU A 203 -16.67 -12.67 17.38
C GLU A 203 -16.98 -14.15 17.70
N HIS A 204 -18.18 -14.64 17.34
CA HIS A 204 -18.60 -16.02 17.55
C HIS A 204 -18.00 -16.99 16.51
N CYS A 205 -18.32 -16.77 15.22
CA CYS A 205 -18.05 -17.70 14.12
C CYS A 205 -16.65 -17.55 13.53
N CYS A 206 -16.12 -16.33 13.49
CA CYS A 206 -14.97 -16.02 12.65
C CYS A 206 -13.63 -16.11 13.41
N THR A 207 -12.54 -16.14 12.66
CA THR A 207 -11.17 -15.96 13.16
C THR A 207 -10.34 -15.31 12.06
N ALA A 208 -10.10 -14.01 12.21
CA ALA A 208 -9.21 -13.25 11.35
C ALA A 208 -7.77 -13.41 11.81
N ARG A 209 -6.89 -13.82 10.88
CA ARG A 209 -5.44 -13.78 10.99
C ARG A 209 -4.85 -12.92 9.87
N HIS A 210 -3.54 -12.72 9.88
CA HIS A 210 -2.84 -11.95 8.86
C HIS A 210 -2.73 -12.67 7.50
N TYR A 211 -2.77 -14.01 7.49
CA TYR A 211 -2.67 -14.85 6.29
C TYR A 211 -3.90 -15.74 6.03
N SER A 212 -4.93 -15.64 6.88
CA SER A 212 -6.14 -16.44 6.72
C SER A 212 -7.35 -15.75 7.35
N PHE A 213 -8.53 -16.11 6.87
CA PHE A 213 -9.81 -15.78 7.47
C PHE A 213 -10.64 -17.05 7.52
N THR A 214 -10.92 -17.54 8.73
CA THR A 214 -11.73 -18.75 8.97
C THR A 214 -13.10 -18.35 9.46
N ILE A 215 -14.15 -19.03 9.00
CA ILE A 215 -15.50 -19.01 9.58
C ILE A 215 -15.86 -20.47 9.89
N LYS A 216 -16.30 -20.76 11.11
CA LYS A 216 -16.89 -22.06 11.46
C LYS A 216 -18.18 -21.84 12.26
N LYS A 217 -19.23 -22.60 11.94
CA LYS A 217 -20.39 -22.76 12.84
C LYS A 217 -19.90 -23.25 14.22
N CYS A 218 -20.61 -22.95 15.31
CA CYS A 218 -20.19 -23.40 16.64
C CYS A 218 -20.56 -24.88 16.93
N GLY A 219 -21.63 -25.38 16.32
CA GLY A 219 -22.17 -26.73 16.57
C GLY A 219 -23.16 -26.82 17.73
N GLU A 220 -23.37 -25.74 18.49
CA GLU A 220 -24.31 -25.72 19.61
C GLU A 220 -25.77 -25.71 19.11
N SER A 221 -26.55 -26.69 19.57
CA SER A 221 -27.97 -26.89 19.26
C SER A 221 -28.89 -25.72 19.60
N THR A 222 -28.47 -24.88 20.55
CA THR A 222 -29.19 -23.70 21.04
C THR A 222 -28.64 -22.38 20.51
N CYS A 223 -27.73 -22.41 19.54
CA CYS A 223 -27.16 -21.19 18.95
C CYS A 223 -28.20 -20.42 18.13
N THR A 224 -28.28 -19.11 18.35
CA THR A 224 -29.07 -18.16 17.55
C THR A 224 -28.23 -17.36 16.54
N ILE A 225 -26.90 -17.41 16.66
CA ILE A 225 -25.94 -16.60 15.87
C ILE A 225 -25.56 -17.31 14.56
N CYS A 226 -25.40 -18.63 14.59
CA CYS A 226 -25.18 -19.44 13.40
C CYS A 226 -26.15 -20.62 13.34
N ARG A 227 -26.47 -21.07 12.12
CA ARG A 227 -27.24 -22.30 11.87
C ARG A 227 -26.52 -23.51 12.45
N LEU A 228 -27.25 -24.61 12.64
CA LEU A 228 -26.64 -25.90 12.93
C LEU A 228 -25.75 -26.38 11.75
N PRO A 229 -24.73 -27.22 12.03
CA PRO A 229 -23.95 -27.88 10.99
C PRO A 229 -24.80 -28.78 10.10
N CYS A 230 -24.38 -28.91 8.84
CA CYS A 230 -24.94 -29.82 7.85
C CYS A 230 -24.16 -31.16 7.78
N CYS A 231 -22.90 -31.17 8.20
CA CYS A 231 -22.05 -32.35 8.42
C CYS A 231 -22.65 -33.31 9.44
N LEU A 232 -22.21 -34.58 9.38
CA LEU A 232 -22.35 -35.50 10.50
C LEU A 232 -21.57 -34.99 11.72
N PRO A 233 -22.03 -35.23 12.97
CA PRO A 233 -21.33 -34.79 14.17
C PRO A 233 -19.88 -35.30 14.23
N GLU A 234 -19.63 -36.56 13.86
CA GLU A 234 -18.29 -37.16 13.88
C GLU A 234 -17.31 -36.44 12.94
N ASP A 235 -17.77 -35.98 11.79
CA ASP A 235 -16.95 -35.19 10.84
C ASP A 235 -16.75 -33.76 11.35
N PHE A 236 -17.81 -33.14 11.88
CA PHE A 236 -17.79 -31.76 12.35
C PHE A 236 -16.92 -31.54 13.60
N GLU A 237 -16.84 -32.53 14.49
CA GLU A 237 -15.93 -32.53 15.64
C GLU A 237 -14.45 -32.52 15.20
N GLN A 238 -14.11 -33.20 14.10
CA GLN A 238 -12.76 -33.24 13.53
C GLN A 238 -12.36 -31.95 12.78
N LEU A 239 -13.30 -31.04 12.48
CA LEU A 239 -13.02 -29.75 11.86
C LEU A 239 -12.52 -28.73 12.90
N HIS A 240 -11.21 -28.51 12.98
CA HIS A 240 -10.59 -27.52 13.86
C HIS A 240 -10.15 -26.27 13.07
N ARG A 241 -10.13 -25.10 13.72
CA ARG A 241 -9.72 -23.83 13.10
C ARG A 241 -8.26 -23.91 12.61
N LEU A 242 -7.96 -23.27 11.48
CA LEU A 242 -6.61 -23.29 10.88
C LEU A 242 -5.55 -22.71 11.84
N LEU A 243 -4.41 -23.39 11.88
CA LEU A 243 -3.34 -23.19 12.87
C LEU A 243 -2.37 -22.07 12.48
N ASP A 244 -1.90 -21.32 13.47
CA ASP A 244 -0.73 -20.45 13.33
C ASP A 244 0.57 -21.24 13.55
N PRO A 245 1.69 -20.86 12.91
CA PRO A 245 2.88 -21.70 12.87
C PRO A 245 3.73 -21.57 14.15
N VAL A 246 3.63 -22.57 15.05
CA VAL A 246 4.36 -22.64 16.33
C VAL A 246 5.76 -23.25 16.16
N PRO A 247 6.84 -22.66 16.70
CA PRO A 247 8.19 -23.21 16.60
C PRO A 247 8.36 -24.52 17.39
N GLY A 248 9.19 -25.42 16.85
CA GLY A 248 9.73 -26.58 17.58
C GLY A 248 11.10 -26.29 18.20
N ASP A 249 11.60 -27.24 18.98
CA ASP A 249 12.93 -27.17 19.62
C ASP A 249 14.08 -27.36 18.62
N ASP A 250 13.78 -27.83 17.41
CA ASP A 250 14.70 -28.23 16.33
C ASP A 250 14.96 -27.12 15.28
N LEU A 251 14.62 -25.87 15.61
CA LEU A 251 14.62 -24.68 14.74
C LEU A 251 13.55 -24.66 13.63
N HIS A 252 12.74 -25.71 13.46
CA HIS A 252 11.63 -25.72 12.50
C HIS A 252 10.32 -25.25 13.16
N TYR A 253 9.21 -25.41 12.43
CA TYR A 253 7.87 -25.36 13.02
C TYR A 253 7.44 -26.78 13.39
N LYS A 254 6.64 -26.90 14.44
CA LYS A 254 5.96 -28.15 14.82
C LYS A 254 5.09 -28.64 13.66
N SER A 255 4.88 -29.95 13.58
CA SER A 255 4.08 -30.55 12.51
C SER A 255 2.60 -30.17 12.63
N PHE A 256 1.85 -30.32 11.54
CA PHE A 256 0.42 -30.05 11.54
C PHE A 256 -0.31 -30.98 12.52
N GLU A 257 0.06 -32.27 12.50
CA GLU A 257 -0.49 -33.35 13.32
C GLU A 257 -0.19 -33.14 14.82
N GLU A 258 0.95 -32.53 15.17
CA GLU A 258 1.24 -32.17 16.56
C GLU A 258 0.40 -30.99 17.06
N LEU A 259 -0.07 -30.12 16.17
CA LEU A 259 -0.74 -28.86 16.51
C LEU A 259 -2.27 -28.88 16.28
N TYR A 260 -2.80 -29.76 15.44
CA TYR A 260 -4.21 -29.77 15.07
C TYR A 260 -5.11 -30.00 16.29
N GLY A 261 -6.19 -29.20 16.39
CA GLY A 261 -7.05 -29.13 17.57
C GLY A 261 -6.53 -28.30 18.74
N LYS A 262 -5.28 -27.80 18.70
CA LYS A 262 -4.70 -26.96 19.77
C LYS A 262 -4.83 -25.48 19.44
N GLN A 263 -4.97 -24.65 20.48
CA GLN A 263 -4.99 -23.20 20.34
C GLN A 263 -3.58 -22.68 19.98
N THR A 264 -3.50 -21.82 18.97
CA THR A 264 -2.27 -21.22 18.45
C THR A 264 -2.37 -19.69 18.41
N THR A 265 -1.23 -19.01 18.26
CA THR A 265 -1.17 -17.54 18.14
C THR A 265 -0.27 -17.09 16.99
N GLU A 266 -0.57 -15.92 16.43
CA GLU A 266 0.19 -15.32 15.33
C GLU A 266 1.63 -14.87 15.70
N ASP A 267 2.05 -15.00 16.95
CA ASP A 267 3.32 -14.51 17.50
C ASP A 267 4.58 -14.96 16.75
N HIS A 268 4.44 -16.03 15.97
CA HIS A 268 5.52 -16.67 15.23
C HIS A 268 5.29 -16.72 13.71
N ARG A 269 4.26 -16.04 13.17
CA ARG A 269 4.01 -15.97 11.72
C ARG A 269 5.21 -15.36 10.96
N PRO A 270 5.49 -15.79 9.71
CA PRO A 270 6.63 -15.30 8.91
C PRO A 270 6.85 -13.78 8.90
N SER A 271 5.83 -12.95 8.62
CA SER A 271 5.98 -11.48 8.64
C SER A 271 6.33 -10.92 10.03
N LEU A 272 5.84 -11.54 11.11
CA LEU A 272 6.04 -11.05 12.48
C LEU A 272 7.37 -11.50 13.09
N LYS A 273 8.01 -12.57 12.58
CA LYS A 273 9.37 -12.92 12.98
C LYS A 273 10.38 -11.82 12.64
N ASN A 274 10.12 -11.01 11.61
CA ASN A 274 10.88 -9.78 11.28
C ASN A 274 10.46 -8.54 12.11
N VAL A 275 9.54 -8.69 13.06
CA VAL A 275 9.15 -7.66 14.04
C VAL A 275 9.66 -8.01 15.45
N LYS A 276 9.70 -9.31 15.81
CA LYS A 276 10.21 -9.75 17.13
C LYS A 276 11.70 -10.07 17.17
N LYS A 277 12.30 -10.77 16.19
CA LYS A 277 13.77 -11.03 16.22
C LYS A 277 14.60 -9.75 16.08
N THR A 278 14.06 -8.76 15.38
CA THR A 278 14.59 -7.39 15.20
C THR A 278 14.49 -6.51 16.46
N LYS A 279 13.97 -7.03 17.59
CA LYS A 279 14.02 -6.34 18.89
C LYS A 279 15.16 -6.79 19.80
N GLU A 280 15.71 -8.00 19.63
CA GLU A 280 16.64 -8.57 20.63
C GLU A 280 18.01 -9.01 20.12
N LYS A 281 18.16 -9.46 18.86
CA LYS A 281 19.47 -9.90 18.33
C LYS A 281 19.87 -9.34 16.97
N MET A 282 19.21 -8.28 16.52
CA MET A 282 19.82 -7.35 15.56
C MET A 282 19.40 -5.94 15.94
N LYS A 283 20.36 -5.11 16.40
CA LYS A 283 20.19 -3.66 16.53
C LYS A 283 20.26 -2.98 15.16
N THR A 284 19.46 -3.45 14.20
CA THR A 284 18.92 -2.55 13.18
C THR A 284 17.86 -1.72 13.88
N THR A 285 18.36 -0.70 14.58
CA THR A 285 17.55 0.31 15.25
C THR A 285 16.44 0.74 14.30
N LYS A 286 15.17 0.62 14.73
CA LYS A 286 14.12 1.49 14.17
C LYS A 286 14.46 2.90 14.67
N VAL A 287 15.41 3.54 14.01
CA VAL A 287 15.79 4.89 14.37
C VAL A 287 14.57 5.74 14.05
N LYS A 288 14.06 6.45 15.07
CA LYS A 288 12.88 7.27 14.93
C LYS A 288 13.28 8.51 14.13
N HIS A 289 13.16 8.47 12.81
CA HIS A 289 13.29 9.69 12.05
C HIS A 289 12.14 10.65 12.39
N THR A 290 12.39 11.94 12.49
CA THR A 290 11.35 12.95 12.79
C THR A 290 10.36 13.16 11.63
N MET A 291 10.66 12.67 10.43
CA MET A 291 9.82 12.82 9.24
C MET A 291 8.40 12.25 9.42
N PRO A 292 7.34 13.00 9.00
CA PRO A 292 5.95 12.53 9.04
C PRO A 292 5.60 11.53 7.92
N PHE A 293 6.53 11.23 7.03
CA PHE A 293 6.40 10.29 5.91
C PHE A 293 7.61 9.35 5.85
N CYS A 294 7.50 8.26 5.08
CA CYS A 294 8.63 7.36 4.86
C CYS A 294 9.67 8.00 3.90
N PRO A 295 10.99 7.94 4.19
CA PRO A 295 12.01 8.37 3.24
C PRO A 295 11.94 7.51 1.97
N SER A 296 11.79 8.18 0.82
CA SER A 296 11.56 7.52 -0.47
C SER A 296 12.28 8.26 -1.59
N ALA A 297 12.56 7.57 -2.69
CA ALA A 297 13.17 8.18 -3.88
C ALA A 297 12.32 9.30 -4.48
N VAL A 298 10.99 9.28 -4.29
CA VAL A 298 10.08 10.34 -4.71
C VAL A 298 10.21 11.56 -3.79
N HIS A 299 10.26 11.35 -2.47
CA HIS A 299 10.42 12.43 -1.51
C HIS A 299 11.81 13.09 -1.59
N ALA A 300 12.85 12.33 -1.99
CA ALA A 300 14.17 12.89 -2.31
C ALA A 300 14.13 13.72 -3.61
N LYS A 301 13.52 13.19 -4.69
CA LYS A 301 13.31 13.91 -5.96
C LYS A 301 12.54 15.23 -5.82
N ASN A 302 11.65 15.32 -4.83
CA ASN A 302 10.88 16.53 -4.54
C ASN A 302 11.78 17.71 -4.10
N VAL A 303 12.90 17.44 -3.42
CA VAL A 303 13.90 18.46 -3.06
C VAL A 303 14.99 18.53 -4.14
N GLY A 304 15.61 17.39 -4.47
CA GLY A 304 16.69 17.28 -5.44
C GLY A 304 18.07 17.74 -4.94
N ILE A 305 18.20 18.10 -3.67
CA ILE A 305 19.43 18.58 -3.03
C ILE A 305 19.93 17.54 -2.01
N THR A 306 21.24 17.55 -1.72
CA THR A 306 21.89 16.78 -0.66
C THR A 306 22.76 17.68 0.20
N VAL A 307 22.87 17.38 1.50
CA VAL A 307 23.80 18.06 2.41
C VAL A 307 24.96 17.12 2.77
N SER A 308 26.19 17.61 2.75
CA SER A 308 27.38 16.80 3.08
C SER A 308 27.67 16.84 4.58
N CYS A 309 27.98 15.68 5.17
CA CYS A 309 28.38 15.60 6.58
C CYS A 309 29.83 16.01 6.80
N VAL A 310 30.09 16.98 7.69
CA VAL A 310 31.46 17.50 7.94
C VAL A 310 32.39 16.53 8.68
N GLU A 311 31.86 15.45 9.28
CA GLU A 311 32.66 14.43 9.97
C GLU A 311 33.09 13.25 9.07
N CYS A 312 32.33 12.95 8.01
CA CYS A 312 32.54 11.75 7.20
C CYS A 312 32.39 11.95 5.69
N GLU A 313 32.19 13.19 5.25
CA GLU A 313 32.13 13.64 3.84
C GLU A 313 30.99 13.01 2.99
N LYS A 314 30.18 12.11 3.58
CA LYS A 314 29.04 11.46 2.94
C LYS A 314 27.91 12.46 2.62
N PRO A 315 27.29 12.37 1.44
CA PRO A 315 26.06 13.10 1.14
C PRO A 315 24.85 12.45 1.84
N CYS A 316 24.10 13.24 2.61
CA CYS A 316 22.81 12.90 3.20
C CYS A 316 21.66 13.47 2.37
N LEU A 317 20.53 12.75 2.34
CA LEU A 317 19.37 13.14 1.55
C LEU A 317 18.44 14.10 2.30
N LEU A 318 17.85 15.00 1.53
CA LEU A 318 16.77 15.87 1.96
C LEU A 318 15.45 15.39 1.34
N PHE A 319 14.39 15.36 2.14
CA PHE A 319 13.11 14.81 1.75
C PHE A 319 11.96 15.81 1.97
N SER A 320 11.01 15.86 1.04
CA SER A 320 9.73 16.56 1.22
C SER A 320 8.56 15.80 0.59
N ALA A 321 7.36 15.96 1.17
CA ALA A 321 6.12 15.40 0.64
C ALA A 321 5.65 16.10 -0.66
N LYS A 322 5.98 17.39 -0.83
CA LYS A 322 5.66 18.20 -2.01
C LYS A 322 6.95 18.59 -2.74
N LYS A 323 6.91 18.74 -4.06
CA LYS A 323 8.04 19.25 -4.84
C LYS A 323 8.30 20.72 -4.49
N LEU A 324 9.56 21.08 -4.26
CA LEU A 324 10.01 22.45 -4.03
C LEU A 324 10.03 23.27 -5.33
N SER A 325 9.80 24.58 -5.22
CA SER A 325 10.06 25.51 -6.32
C SER A 325 11.57 25.73 -6.52
N GLU A 326 11.98 26.26 -7.67
CA GLU A 326 13.40 26.57 -7.90
C GLU A 326 13.88 27.76 -7.03
N LYS A 327 12.97 28.62 -6.53
CA LYS A 327 13.29 29.63 -5.50
C LYS A 327 13.58 28.96 -4.16
N ASP A 328 12.68 28.09 -3.71
CA ASP A 328 12.78 27.30 -2.47
C ASP A 328 14.14 26.59 -2.39
N LYS A 329 14.55 25.94 -3.49
CA LYS A 329 15.84 25.26 -3.63
C LYS A 329 17.04 26.20 -3.52
N THR A 330 16.94 27.41 -4.10
CA THR A 330 18.03 28.39 -4.08
C THR A 330 18.25 28.93 -2.66
N ILE A 331 17.16 29.23 -1.95
CA ILE A 331 17.16 29.65 -0.54
C ILE A 331 17.70 28.52 0.35
N LEU A 332 17.19 27.29 0.16
CA LEU A 332 17.66 26.11 0.89
C LEU A 332 19.16 25.84 0.66
N GLN A 333 19.65 25.89 -0.58
CA GLN A 333 21.09 25.69 -0.86
C GLN A 333 21.94 26.76 -0.18
N GLY A 334 21.54 28.04 -0.27
CA GLY A 334 22.26 29.15 0.38
C GLY A 334 22.40 28.98 1.89
N PHE A 335 21.38 28.42 2.56
CA PHE A 335 21.47 28.08 3.99
C PHE A 335 22.30 26.82 4.25
N LEU A 336 22.20 25.79 3.40
CA LEU A 336 23.01 24.57 3.54
C LEU A 336 24.52 24.84 3.39
N ASP A 337 24.88 25.87 2.62
CA ASP A 337 26.27 26.31 2.42
C ASP A 337 26.82 27.13 3.60
N THR A 338 25.98 27.62 4.53
CA THR A 338 26.42 28.35 5.74
C THR A 338 26.48 27.49 7.00
N ILE A 339 25.80 26.34 7.05
CA ILE A 339 25.78 25.45 8.23
C ILE A 339 26.83 24.34 8.19
N LEU A 340 27.26 23.88 9.37
CA LEU A 340 28.06 22.67 9.54
C LEU A 340 27.15 21.48 9.89
N TYR A 341 26.72 20.71 8.88
CA TYR A 341 25.85 19.54 9.09
C TYR A 341 26.64 18.29 9.52
N THR A 342 26.10 17.55 10.49
CA THR A 342 26.60 16.22 10.92
C THR A 342 25.47 15.19 10.94
N CYS A 343 25.80 13.93 10.62
CA CYS A 343 24.81 12.85 10.55
C CYS A 343 24.15 12.61 11.91
N GLY A 344 22.81 12.70 11.95
CA GLY A 344 22.02 12.52 13.16
C GLY A 344 21.44 13.82 13.71
N MET A 345 21.79 14.98 13.12
CA MET A 345 21.06 16.22 13.35
C MET A 345 19.75 16.26 12.55
N SER A 346 18.73 16.91 13.12
CA SER A 346 17.49 17.28 12.43
C SER A 346 17.42 18.80 12.27
N PHE A 347 16.69 19.28 11.26
CA PHE A 347 16.46 20.72 11.05
C PHE A 347 15.32 21.31 11.91
N TYR A 348 14.73 20.52 12.82
CA TYR A 348 13.60 20.98 13.64
C TYR A 348 14.03 21.95 14.77
N ASN A 349 15.31 21.92 15.16
CA ASN A 349 15.86 22.72 16.28
C ASN A 349 17.05 23.62 15.87
N THR A 350 17.28 23.90 14.57
CA THR A 350 18.51 24.57 14.10
C THR A 350 18.60 26.07 14.36
N TYR A 351 17.61 26.67 15.04
CA TYR A 351 17.57 28.10 15.39
C TYR A 351 18.83 28.61 16.11
N ASP A 352 19.38 27.82 17.05
CA ASP A 352 20.58 28.21 17.81
C ASP A 352 21.89 28.21 16.99
N LEU A 353 21.91 27.63 15.79
CA LEU A 353 23.15 27.43 15.01
C LEU A 353 23.48 28.56 14.03
N ALA A 354 22.50 29.35 13.59
CA ALA A 354 22.73 30.47 12.67
C ALA A 354 23.55 31.61 13.32
N ILE A 355 23.42 31.77 14.64
CA ILE A 355 24.03 32.85 15.45
C ILE A 355 25.56 32.66 15.60
N ALA A 356 26.12 31.50 15.21
CA ALA A 356 27.49 31.11 15.53
C ALA A 356 28.60 31.65 14.59
N ILE A 357 28.26 32.41 13.54
CA ILE A 357 29.25 32.98 12.60
C ILE A 357 29.32 34.50 12.78
N PRO A 358 30.48 35.08 13.19
CA PRO A 358 30.60 36.52 13.28
C PRO A 358 30.64 37.15 11.87
N PRO A 359 29.93 38.27 11.63
CA PRO A 359 29.93 38.93 10.33
C PRO A 359 31.35 39.42 9.99
N LYS A 360 31.76 39.24 8.73
CA LYS A 360 33.01 39.83 8.23
C LYS A 360 32.84 41.34 8.14
N GLN A 361 33.80 42.06 8.70
CA GLN A 361 33.89 43.51 8.54
C GLN A 361 34.25 43.86 7.10
N ASP A 362 33.57 44.86 6.56
CA ASP A 362 34.20 45.86 5.68
C ASP A 362 33.76 47.26 6.16
N ILE A 363 34.46 48.31 5.73
CA ILE A 363 34.64 49.55 6.49
C ILE A 363 34.33 50.80 5.64
N CYS A 364 33.53 51.72 6.20
CA CYS A 364 33.33 53.15 5.83
C CYS A 364 32.83 53.45 4.39
N ASP A 365 32.37 54.63 3.93
CA ASP A 365 32.07 56.00 4.42
C ASP A 365 30.85 56.50 3.58
N ASP A 366 30.02 57.53 3.86
CA ASP A 366 29.57 58.29 5.06
C ASP A 366 28.45 59.28 4.57
N ILE A 367 27.85 60.12 5.44
CA ILE A 367 27.16 61.42 5.13
C ILE A 367 25.73 61.40 4.50
N THR A 368 24.72 61.37 5.41
CA THR A 368 23.58 62.33 5.63
C THR A 368 22.59 62.83 4.53
N GLU A 369 21.35 63.08 5.01
CA GLU A 369 20.44 64.24 4.71
C GLU A 369 19.70 64.30 3.34
N ASP A 370 18.46 64.81 3.21
CA ASP A 370 17.37 65.16 4.17
C ASP A 370 16.02 65.39 3.43
N ASN A 371 14.89 65.45 4.17
CA ASN A 371 13.55 66.03 3.85
C ASN A 371 12.73 65.58 2.61
N GLY A 372 11.39 65.65 2.75
CA GLY A 372 10.55 66.26 1.69
C GLY A 372 9.12 65.76 1.49
N GLU A 373 8.20 66.16 2.38
CA GLU A 373 6.82 66.64 2.13
C GLU A 373 5.89 65.94 1.08
N ASP A 374 4.68 65.57 1.55
CA ASP A 374 3.32 65.81 0.99
C ASP A 374 3.08 65.69 -0.54
N ASP A 375 1.96 65.11 -1.01
CA ASP A 375 0.61 65.63 -0.75
C ASP A 375 -0.55 64.64 -1.07
N GLN A 376 -1.78 65.12 -0.87
CA GLN A 376 -3.06 64.40 -0.94
C GLN A 376 -3.59 64.17 -2.38
N GLU A 377 -4.50 63.20 -2.56
CA GLU A 377 -5.95 63.49 -2.67
C GLU A 377 -6.83 62.22 -2.75
N ASN A 378 -8.12 62.41 -2.46
CA ASN A 378 -9.14 61.35 -2.37
C ASN A 378 -9.82 61.08 -3.73
N MET A 379 -10.47 59.93 -3.87
CA MET A 379 -11.93 59.91 -4.02
C MET A 379 -12.54 58.52 -3.76
N GLU A 380 -13.57 58.50 -2.92
CA GLU A 380 -14.41 57.33 -2.60
C GLU A 380 -15.54 57.13 -3.64
N LYS A 381 -16.24 55.98 -3.50
CA LYS A 381 -17.71 55.73 -3.58
C LYS A 381 -18.07 54.52 -4.46
N GLU A 382 -18.62 53.45 -3.84
CA GLU A 382 -20.07 53.21 -3.54
C GLU A 382 -20.89 52.93 -4.83
N ASP A 383 -21.79 51.94 -4.90
CA ASP A 383 -22.24 51.01 -3.85
C ASP A 383 -22.91 49.73 -4.43
N ALA A 384 -22.95 48.67 -3.59
CA ALA A 384 -23.97 47.62 -3.41
C ALA A 384 -24.68 46.90 -4.63
N SER A 385 -25.40 45.78 -4.50
CA SER A 385 -25.86 45.02 -3.31
C SER A 385 -26.20 43.53 -3.65
N ASN A 386 -26.00 42.65 -2.66
CA ASN A 386 -26.91 41.60 -2.09
C ASN A 386 -27.71 40.63 -3.00
N ASN A 387 -28.12 39.41 -2.60
CA ASN A 387 -27.90 38.46 -1.48
C ASN A 387 -28.40 37.05 -2.00
N ASP A 388 -28.39 35.90 -1.31
CA ASP A 388 -28.04 35.41 0.04
C ASP A 388 -27.34 34.02 -0.17
N GLU A 389 -27.26 32.96 0.65
CA GLU A 389 -27.69 32.50 1.99
C GLU A 389 -26.58 31.49 2.42
N GLN A 390 -25.91 31.59 3.59
CA GLN A 390 -26.25 30.97 4.89
C GLN A 390 -26.21 29.41 4.92
N ASN A 391 -25.62 28.70 5.91
CA ASN A 391 -25.04 29.04 7.22
C ASN A 391 -23.82 28.15 7.59
N GLU A 392 -22.76 28.75 8.16
CA GLU A 392 -22.27 28.64 9.56
C GLU A 392 -22.74 27.49 10.50
N PRO A 393 -21.97 27.08 11.56
CA PRO A 393 -21.07 27.96 12.34
C PRO A 393 -19.66 27.46 12.75
N GLU A 394 -18.74 28.43 12.89
CA GLU A 394 -17.55 28.40 13.77
C GLU A 394 -17.87 28.57 15.27
N ASP A 395 -16.89 28.29 16.17
CA ASP A 395 -16.50 29.09 17.37
C ASP A 395 -15.38 28.34 18.17
N LEU A 396 -14.45 28.92 18.94
CA LEU A 396 -14.28 30.27 19.53
C LEU A 396 -12.78 30.71 19.59
N ASP A 397 -12.55 32.02 19.42
CA ASP A 397 -11.58 32.92 20.08
C ASP A 397 -10.10 32.52 20.39
N ASN A 398 -9.16 33.42 20.03
CA ASN A 398 -8.84 34.58 20.91
C ASN A 398 -8.06 35.70 20.17
N ARG A 399 -8.11 36.95 20.68
CA ARG A 399 -7.40 38.14 20.16
C ARG A 399 -6.15 38.50 20.98
N ASN A 400 -5.26 39.34 20.39
CA ASN A 400 -4.78 40.60 20.99
C ASN A 400 -4.03 41.47 19.96
N GLU A 401 -3.59 42.66 20.38
CA GLU A 401 -3.40 43.85 19.52
C GLU A 401 -1.93 44.25 19.23
N GLU A 402 -1.77 44.98 18.10
CA GLU A 402 -0.75 45.98 17.68
C GLU A 402 0.66 46.05 18.30
N PHE A 403 1.69 46.22 17.44
CA PHE A 403 2.82 47.16 17.64
C PHE A 403 3.60 47.43 16.32
N GLU A 404 3.93 48.69 16.03
CA GLU A 404 4.84 49.12 14.95
C GLU A 404 6.28 49.32 15.48
N ILE A 405 7.33 48.79 14.82
CA ILE A 405 8.75 49.17 15.05
C ILE A 405 9.61 49.06 13.77
N ASP A 406 10.21 50.18 13.37
CA ASP A 406 11.44 50.42 12.56
C ASP A 406 11.79 49.55 11.34
N ILE A 407 11.64 50.16 10.15
CA ILE A 407 12.12 49.69 8.85
C ILE A 407 13.64 49.92 8.71
N ASP A 408 14.44 49.06 9.33
CA ASP A 408 15.89 48.91 9.02
C ASP A 408 16.42 47.47 9.25
N LYS A 409 15.50 46.50 9.40
CA LYS A 409 15.79 45.07 9.61
C LYS A 409 15.16 44.12 8.59
N GLU A 410 14.28 44.63 7.72
CA GLU A 410 13.36 43.78 6.96
C GLU A 410 14.01 42.95 5.85
N LEU A 411 15.22 43.30 5.39
CA LEU A 411 15.88 42.56 4.31
C LEU A 411 16.37 41.17 4.76
N ASP A 412 16.86 41.05 6.00
CA ASP A 412 17.30 39.77 6.55
C ASP A 412 16.09 38.94 7.04
N ASN A 413 15.19 39.55 7.82
CA ASN A 413 14.00 38.90 8.39
C ASN A 413 13.14 38.19 7.31
N ALA A 414 12.93 38.83 6.16
CA ALA A 414 12.12 38.26 5.07
C ALA A 414 12.72 36.97 4.47
N THR A 415 14.03 36.75 4.60
CA THR A 415 14.68 35.48 4.24
C THR A 415 14.64 34.45 5.36
N GLU A 416 14.65 34.89 6.62
CA GLU A 416 14.59 34.04 7.80
C GLU A 416 13.21 33.37 7.96
N ASP A 417 12.11 34.12 7.75
CA ASP A 417 10.75 33.55 7.67
C ASP A 417 10.62 32.53 6.53
N SER A 418 11.26 32.80 5.38
CA SER A 418 11.18 31.92 4.21
C SER A 418 11.90 30.58 4.44
N ILE A 419 13.08 30.58 5.06
CA ILE A 419 13.79 29.33 5.39
C ILE A 419 13.08 28.57 6.53
N TYR A 420 12.41 29.26 7.47
CA TYR A 420 11.57 28.64 8.48
C TYR A 420 10.39 27.86 7.86
N GLU A 421 9.66 28.44 6.90
CA GLU A 421 8.60 27.75 6.18
C GLU A 421 9.14 26.49 5.45
N LEU A 422 10.35 26.58 4.90
CA LEU A 422 11.01 25.46 4.24
C LEU A 422 11.38 24.34 5.22
N PHE A 423 11.88 24.61 6.42
CA PHE A 423 12.17 23.55 7.41
C PHE A 423 10.94 22.92 8.06
N SER A 424 9.76 23.56 7.99
CA SER A 424 8.48 22.89 8.28
C SER A 424 8.12 21.82 7.22
N ARG A 425 8.73 21.89 6.03
CA ARG A 425 8.42 21.09 4.83
C ARG A 425 9.55 20.18 4.35
N VAL A 426 10.80 20.43 4.75
CA VAL A 426 12.02 19.74 4.30
C VAL A 426 12.72 19.10 5.49
N PHE A 427 13.01 17.81 5.38
CA PHE A 427 13.52 17.01 6.48
C PHE A 427 14.77 16.22 6.05
N VAL A 428 15.70 16.04 6.99
CA VAL A 428 16.79 15.06 6.86
C VAL A 428 16.35 13.73 7.49
N ASN A 429 16.96 12.64 7.05
CA ASN A 429 16.98 11.41 7.81
C ASN A 429 17.98 11.54 8.99
N ASP A 430 17.57 12.29 10.03
CA ASP A 430 18.18 12.50 11.36
C ASP A 430 18.45 11.22 12.18
N SER A 431 18.30 10.09 11.50
CA SER A 431 18.33 8.73 12.01
C SER A 431 19.55 7.96 11.46
N TRP A 432 20.25 8.52 10.48
CA TRP A 432 21.54 8.06 9.98
C TRP A 432 22.71 8.60 10.80
N SER A 433 23.82 7.85 10.85
CA SER A 433 25.07 8.27 11.47
C SER A 433 26.23 8.21 10.47
N CYS A 434 27.40 8.76 10.84
CA CYS A 434 28.62 8.70 10.03
C CYS A 434 29.05 7.25 9.69
N SER A 435 28.66 6.27 10.53
CA SER A 435 28.89 4.84 10.30
C SER A 435 27.83 4.15 9.44
N SER A 436 26.73 4.81 9.08
CA SER A 436 25.71 4.28 8.18
C SER A 436 26.18 4.28 6.71
N PRO A 437 25.77 3.30 5.89
CA PRO A 437 25.94 3.37 4.43
C PRO A 437 25.00 4.41 3.82
N ILE A 438 25.30 4.88 2.61
CA ILE A 438 24.50 5.82 1.83
C ILE A 438 23.06 5.32 1.68
N GLU A 439 22.11 6.23 1.86
CA GLU A 439 20.68 5.94 1.85
C GLU A 439 20.21 5.34 0.51
N LYS A 440 19.53 4.18 0.54
CA LYS A 440 19.04 3.51 -0.69
C LYS A 440 18.17 4.40 -1.60
N PRO A 441 17.35 5.34 -1.09
CA PRO A 441 16.68 6.34 -1.92
C PRO A 441 17.60 7.19 -2.82
N TYR A 442 18.89 7.31 -2.53
CA TYR A 442 19.88 8.08 -3.30
C TYR A 442 20.03 7.51 -4.72
N TYR A 443 20.48 6.26 -4.81
CA TYR A 443 20.59 5.52 -6.07
C TYR A 443 19.22 5.30 -6.73
N SER A 444 18.20 5.06 -5.91
CA SER A 444 16.81 4.87 -6.39
C SER A 444 16.19 6.16 -6.97
N ALA A 445 16.74 7.32 -6.65
CA ALA A 445 16.33 8.59 -7.26
C ALA A 445 16.94 8.72 -8.67
N GLY A 446 18.22 8.36 -8.87
CA GLY A 446 18.86 8.45 -10.19
C GLY A 446 18.99 9.88 -10.72
N ILE A 447 19.11 10.85 -9.82
CA ILE A 447 19.38 12.28 -10.12
C ILE A 447 20.71 12.77 -9.50
N TYR A 448 21.38 11.90 -8.73
CA TYR A 448 22.63 12.15 -8.02
C TYR A 448 23.76 11.35 -8.68
N PRO A 449 25.04 11.77 -8.58
CA PRO A 449 26.17 11.03 -9.15
C PRO A 449 26.39 9.68 -8.43
N ASP A 450 26.96 8.68 -9.11
CA ASP A 450 27.28 7.40 -8.48
C ASP A 450 28.40 7.56 -7.44
N VAL A 451 28.10 7.22 -6.19
CA VAL A 451 29.04 7.23 -5.04
C VAL A 451 29.09 5.85 -4.37
N CYS A 452 30.19 5.53 -3.71
CA CYS A 452 30.37 4.27 -2.99
C CYS A 452 29.37 4.15 -1.82
N ILE A 453 28.59 3.07 -1.76
CA ILE A 453 27.54 2.91 -0.75
C ILE A 453 28.06 2.87 0.70
N GLU A 454 29.29 2.44 0.95
CA GLU A 454 29.84 2.36 2.31
C GLU A 454 30.52 3.68 2.76
N CYS A 455 31.16 4.40 1.85
CA CYS A 455 32.04 5.54 2.19
C CYS A 455 31.75 6.87 1.47
N GLY A 456 30.81 6.93 0.53
CA GLY A 456 30.47 8.17 -0.20
C GLY A 456 31.48 8.62 -1.27
N SER A 457 32.63 7.94 -1.41
CA SER A 457 33.64 8.26 -2.44
C SER A 457 33.10 8.14 -3.86
N LEU A 458 33.45 9.11 -4.72
CA LEU A 458 33.15 9.15 -6.16
C LEU A 458 33.99 8.16 -6.99
N ASP A 459 35.07 7.59 -6.45
CA ASP A 459 35.98 6.67 -7.15
C ASP A 459 35.41 5.24 -7.22
N VAL A 460 34.25 5.10 -7.85
CA VAL A 460 33.50 3.83 -7.95
C VAL A 460 33.85 3.02 -9.20
N ASN A 461 33.83 1.70 -9.05
CA ASN A 461 33.95 0.78 -10.18
C ASN A 461 32.66 0.76 -11.01
N ARG A 462 32.79 0.53 -12.33
CA ARG A 462 31.62 0.35 -13.21
C ARG A 462 30.80 -0.86 -12.80
N VAL A 463 29.57 -0.61 -12.36
CA VAL A 463 28.67 -1.63 -11.81
C VAL A 463 27.96 -2.41 -12.91
N THR A 464 27.74 -3.70 -12.69
CA THR A 464 26.75 -4.48 -13.46
C THR A 464 25.34 -4.16 -13.00
N LYS A 465 24.32 -4.44 -13.84
CA LYS A 465 22.92 -4.36 -13.41
C LYS A 465 22.72 -5.20 -12.14
N ASP A 466 21.90 -4.67 -11.24
CA ASP A 466 21.41 -5.26 -9.98
C ASP A 466 22.33 -5.11 -8.74
N GLU A 467 23.45 -4.40 -8.82
CA GLU A 467 24.32 -4.08 -7.65
C GLU A 467 24.47 -2.56 -7.42
N HIS A 468 24.98 -2.14 -6.25
CA HIS A 468 25.23 -0.72 -5.91
C HIS A 468 26.72 -0.37 -6.08
N PRO A 469 27.09 0.89 -6.41
CA PRO A 469 28.48 1.26 -6.61
C PRO A 469 29.38 1.04 -5.38
N HIS A 470 30.60 0.54 -5.61
CA HIS A 470 31.65 0.34 -4.61
C HIS A 470 32.98 0.90 -5.12
N CYS A 471 33.71 1.63 -4.29
CA CYS A 471 35.10 2.01 -4.56
C CYS A 471 36.06 0.83 -4.36
N SER A 472 37.28 0.95 -4.88
CA SER A 472 38.32 -0.09 -4.76
C SER A 472 38.66 -0.48 -3.32
N GLY A 473 38.58 0.47 -2.38
CA GLY A 473 38.89 0.24 -0.96
C GLY A 473 37.79 -0.43 -0.13
N CYS A 474 36.52 -0.37 -0.56
CA CYS A 474 35.40 -1.01 0.15
C CYS A 474 35.00 -2.38 -0.43
N ASN A 475 35.47 -2.72 -1.63
CA ASN A 475 35.09 -3.93 -2.35
C ASN A 475 35.93 -5.19 -1.99
N SER A 476 36.73 -5.14 -0.93
CA SER A 476 37.76 -6.17 -0.64
C SER A 476 37.29 -7.36 0.20
N ASP A 477 36.12 -7.28 0.85
CA ASP A 477 35.69 -8.30 1.82
C ASP A 477 34.26 -8.82 1.59
N THR A 478 34.07 -10.11 1.91
CA THR A 478 32.77 -10.82 2.02
C THR A 478 32.06 -11.28 0.72
N ILE A 479 32.79 -11.88 -0.24
CA ILE A 479 32.15 -12.74 -1.25
C ILE A 479 31.55 -14.00 -0.59
N VAL A 480 30.23 -14.00 -0.32
CA VAL A 480 29.46 -15.21 0.00
C VAL A 480 28.63 -15.63 -1.21
N SER A 481 29.31 -16.19 -2.21
CA SER A 481 28.68 -16.60 -3.48
C SER A 481 27.70 -17.77 -3.30
N LYS A 482 26.39 -17.46 -3.21
CA LYS A 482 25.33 -18.47 -3.40
C LYS A 482 25.28 -18.90 -4.87
N LYS A 483 26.15 -19.85 -5.25
CA LYS A 483 26.23 -20.41 -6.61
C LYS A 483 24.88 -20.99 -7.04
N ARG A 484 24.20 -20.29 -7.94
CA ARG A 484 22.95 -20.71 -8.59
C ARG A 484 23.27 -21.85 -9.56
N LEU A 485 22.98 -23.09 -9.18
CA LEU A 485 23.18 -24.28 -10.00
C LEU A 485 22.34 -24.21 -11.29
N LYS A 486 22.93 -23.74 -12.38
CA LYS A 486 22.37 -23.86 -13.73
C LYS A 486 22.74 -25.23 -14.30
N TRP A 487 21.75 -26.09 -14.51
CA TRP A 487 21.90 -27.25 -15.37
C TRP A 487 22.19 -26.79 -16.81
N LYS A 488 23.10 -27.46 -17.50
CA LYS A 488 23.27 -27.35 -18.96
C LYS A 488 22.72 -28.61 -19.61
N GLN A 489 21.69 -28.49 -20.44
CA GLN A 489 21.47 -29.45 -21.52
C GLN A 489 22.28 -29.00 -22.75
N GLY A 490 22.88 -29.93 -23.48
CA GLY A 490 23.83 -29.57 -24.53
C GLY A 490 24.54 -30.73 -25.23
N GLY A 491 23.76 -31.65 -25.83
CA GLY A 491 24.14 -32.36 -27.06
C GLY A 491 25.23 -33.45 -27.03
N SER A 492 24.77 -34.70 -27.24
CA SER A 492 25.39 -35.75 -28.07
C SER A 492 26.80 -36.28 -27.76
N LEU A 493 26.90 -37.60 -27.57
CA LEU A 493 27.77 -38.46 -28.40
C LEU A 493 27.39 -39.95 -28.22
N LEU A 494 27.40 -40.67 -29.36
CA LEU A 494 27.04 -42.10 -29.56
C LEU A 494 25.55 -42.44 -29.39
#